data_AF-A0A6V7JPM2-F1
#
_entry.id   AF-A0A6V7JPM2-F1
#
_cell.length_a   1.000
_cell.length_b   1.000
_cell.length_c   1.000
_cell.angle_alpha   90.00
_cell.angle_beta   90.00
_cell.angle_gamma   90.00
#
_symmetry.space_group_name_H-M   'P 1'
#
loop_
_entity.id
_entity.type
_entity.pdbx_description
1 polymer ?
#
loop_
_entity_poly.entity_id
_entity_poly.type
_entity_poly.pdbx_seq_one_letter_code
_entity_poly.pdbx_strand_id
1 'polypeptide(L)'
;TVAMVLLALRCIVQDHRHRNLHHFLRMPSIGLAQRQRLDGSFGDLHTTALTMQALEQVENESVDNWNKSAALAWLMAHQRPDGSFDGDVRETAEVVMAVAPRSLASIRTLECGRAGDVILSRLPPID
;
A
#
# COMPACT_ATOMS: atom_id res chain seq x y z
N THR A 1 13.02 4.13 -2.80
CA THR A 1 13.60 3.18 -3.77
C THR A 1 13.45 1.71 -3.35
N VAL A 2 13.88 1.29 -2.14
CA VAL A 2 13.77 -0.13 -1.68
C VAL A 2 12.34 -0.70 -1.71
N ALA A 3 11.33 0.09 -1.31
CA ALA A 3 9.93 -0.33 -1.34
C ALA A 3 9.46 -0.78 -2.75
N MET A 4 9.81 -0.01 -3.78
CA MET A 4 9.49 -0.35 -5.17
C MET A 4 10.22 -1.62 -5.65
N VAL A 5 11.46 -1.83 -5.21
CA VAL A 5 12.20 -3.06 -5.52
C VAL A 5 11.51 -4.27 -4.89
N LEU A 6 11.05 -4.16 -3.64
CA LEU A 6 10.29 -5.22 -2.97
C LEU A 6 8.97 -5.55 -3.69
N LEU A 7 8.22 -4.52 -4.11
CA LEU A 7 6.99 -4.68 -4.88
C LEU A 7 7.25 -5.36 -6.23
N ALA A 8 8.27 -4.91 -6.98
CA ALA A 8 8.64 -5.51 -8.25
C ALA A 8 9.08 -6.98 -8.09
N LEU A 9 9.94 -7.26 -7.11
CA LEU A 9 10.42 -8.62 -6.87
C LEU A 9 9.28 -9.56 -6.42
N ARG A 10 8.29 -9.08 -5.68
CA ARG A 10 7.08 -9.86 -5.36
C ARG A 10 6.25 -10.20 -6.57
N CYS A 11 6.05 -9.24 -7.47
CA CYS A 11 5.37 -9.49 -8.74
C CYS A 11 6.06 -10.66 -9.49
N ILE A 12 7.39 -10.64 -9.56
CA ILE A 12 8.18 -11.70 -10.21
C ILE A 12 8.01 -13.04 -9.50
N VAL A 13 8.09 -13.06 -8.17
CA VAL A 13 7.94 -14.28 -7.36
C VAL A 13 6.56 -14.91 -7.54
N GLN A 14 5.51 -14.08 -7.50
CA GLN A 14 4.12 -14.53 -7.61
C GLN A 14 3.77 -15.01 -9.04
N ASP A 15 4.27 -14.33 -10.08
CA ASP A 15 3.92 -14.62 -11.47
C ASP A 15 4.80 -15.71 -12.10
N HIS A 16 6.12 -15.62 -11.94
CA HIS A 16 7.06 -16.53 -12.60
C HIS A 16 7.41 -17.79 -11.79
N ARG A 17 6.78 -17.99 -10.62
CA ARG A 17 7.03 -19.11 -9.68
C ARG A 17 8.51 -19.29 -9.32
N HIS A 18 9.30 -18.21 -9.36
CA HIS A 18 10.72 -18.23 -9.02
C HIS A 18 10.90 -18.23 -7.50
N ARG A 19 10.65 -19.39 -6.88
CA ARG A 19 10.67 -19.56 -5.41
C ARG A 19 12.01 -19.20 -4.77
N ASN A 20 13.10 -19.27 -5.53
CA ASN A 20 14.45 -18.91 -5.06
C ASN A 20 14.59 -17.42 -4.73
N LEU A 21 13.65 -16.58 -5.20
CA LEU A 21 13.68 -15.14 -4.95
C LEU A 21 13.03 -14.72 -3.62
N HIS A 22 12.28 -15.61 -2.96
CA HIS A 22 11.64 -15.32 -1.66
C HIS A 22 12.66 -14.92 -0.58
N HIS A 23 13.83 -15.58 -0.56
CA HIS A 23 14.88 -15.28 0.41
C HIS A 23 15.38 -13.83 0.30
N PHE A 24 15.39 -13.26 -0.90
CA PHE A 24 15.83 -11.89 -1.15
C PHE A 24 14.79 -10.84 -0.73
N LEU A 25 13.56 -11.24 -0.43
CA LEU A 25 12.52 -10.33 0.09
C LEU A 25 12.63 -10.15 1.60
N ARG A 26 13.12 -11.16 2.33
CA ARG A 26 13.04 -11.20 3.80
C ARG A 26 13.88 -10.11 4.47
N MET A 27 15.19 -10.10 4.26
CA MET A 27 16.10 -9.15 4.93
C MET A 27 15.82 -7.68 4.55
N PRO A 28 15.57 -7.33 3.27
CA PRO A 28 15.22 -5.96 2.92
C PRO A 28 13.86 -5.52 3.48
N SER A 29 12.89 -6.43 3.61
CA SER A 29 11.59 -6.11 4.24
C SER A 29 11.76 -5.80 5.73
N ILE A 30 12.58 -6.58 6.46
CA ILE A 30 12.90 -6.31 7.88
C ILE A 30 13.60 -4.96 8.03
N GLY A 31 14.63 -4.70 7.22
CA GLY A 31 15.36 -3.44 7.26
C GLY A 31 14.50 -2.23 6.89
N LEU A 32 13.46 -2.43 6.05
CA LEU A 32 12.49 -1.39 5.72
C LEU A 32 11.51 -1.16 6.88
N ALA A 33 10.99 -2.22 7.51
CA ALA A 33 10.10 -2.13 8.67
C ALA A 33 10.74 -1.38 9.86
N GLN A 34 12.03 -1.61 10.11
CA GLN A 34 12.79 -0.93 11.17
C GLN A 34 12.98 0.58 10.95
N ARG A 35 12.66 1.11 9.77
CA ARG A 35 12.72 2.55 9.50
C ARG A 35 11.47 3.31 9.92
N GLN A 36 10.46 2.63 10.45
CA GLN A 36 9.30 3.32 10.96
C GLN A 36 9.70 4.24 12.11
N ARG A 37 9.30 5.50 12.01
CA ARG A 37 9.55 6.53 13.00
C ARG A 37 8.55 6.44 14.16
N LEU A 38 8.83 7.12 15.26
CA LEU A 38 7.97 7.16 16.45
C LEU A 38 6.59 7.78 16.17
N ASP A 39 6.49 8.65 15.16
CA ASP A 39 5.23 9.23 14.70
C ASP A 39 4.42 8.28 13.81
N GLY A 40 4.94 7.09 13.50
CA GLY A 40 4.33 6.10 12.63
C GLY A 40 4.73 6.21 11.16
N SER A 41 5.39 7.27 10.74
CA SER A 41 5.76 7.51 9.35
C SER A 41 7.04 6.78 8.91
N PHE A 42 7.30 6.81 7.61
CA PHE A 42 8.59 6.38 7.02
C PHE A 42 9.36 7.56 6.39
N GLY A 43 8.98 8.81 6.65
CA GLY A 43 9.58 9.95 5.97
C GLY A 43 8.59 11.04 5.64
N ASP A 44 8.02 10.88 4.45
CA ASP A 44 7.02 11.74 3.80
C ASP A 44 5.81 10.87 3.38
N LEU A 45 4.79 11.51 2.80
CA LEU A 45 3.58 10.86 2.30
C LEU A 45 3.90 9.75 1.30
N HIS A 46 4.58 10.09 0.20
CA HIS A 46 5.07 9.16 -0.81
C HIS A 46 5.77 7.92 -0.23
N THR A 47 6.79 8.12 0.60
CA THR A 47 7.62 7.04 1.16
C THR A 47 6.82 6.19 2.14
N THR A 48 5.96 6.81 2.95
CA THR A 48 5.07 6.10 3.89
C THR A 48 4.07 5.23 3.12
N ALA A 49 3.40 5.81 2.12
CA ALA A 49 2.44 5.13 1.27
C ALA A 49 3.05 3.93 0.53
N LEU A 50 4.20 4.11 -0.12
CA LEU A 50 4.88 3.01 -0.82
C LEU A 50 5.39 1.93 0.13
N THR A 51 5.89 2.32 1.32
CA THR A 51 6.40 1.36 2.30
C THR A 51 5.27 0.51 2.88
N MET A 52 4.11 1.11 3.15
CA MET A 52 2.91 0.36 3.55
C MET A 52 2.56 -0.71 2.52
N GLN A 53 2.48 -0.34 1.24
CA GLN A 53 2.20 -1.30 0.16
C GLN A 53 3.25 -2.40 0.07
N ALA A 54 4.52 -2.06 0.26
CA ALA A 54 5.63 -3.00 0.23
C ALA A 54 5.65 -3.93 1.45
N LEU A 55 5.16 -3.53 2.63
CA LEU A 55 5.22 -4.38 3.83
C LEU A 55 3.94 -5.19 4.07
N GLU A 56 2.79 -4.74 3.55
CA GLU A 56 1.49 -5.38 3.79
C GLU A 56 1.36 -6.79 3.22
N GLN A 57 2.05 -7.13 2.12
CA GLN A 57 1.95 -8.46 1.51
C GLN A 57 2.95 -9.51 2.03
N VAL A 58 3.50 -9.34 3.23
CA VAL A 58 4.30 -10.39 3.89
C VAL A 58 3.45 -11.11 4.94
N GLU A 59 2.33 -11.67 4.51
CA GLU A 59 1.36 -12.29 5.42
C GLU A 59 1.81 -13.65 5.98
N ASN A 60 2.88 -14.26 5.44
CA ASN A 60 3.30 -15.64 5.80
C ASN A 60 4.72 -15.78 6.39
N GLU A 61 5.48 -14.69 6.51
CA GLU A 61 6.75 -14.67 7.24
C GLU A 61 6.65 -13.52 8.22
N SER A 62 6.66 -13.78 9.53
CA SER A 62 6.47 -12.76 10.57
C SER A 62 7.33 -11.51 10.33
N VAL A 63 6.74 -10.47 9.71
CA VAL A 63 7.28 -9.09 9.64
C VAL A 63 6.82 -8.35 10.89
N ASP A 64 7.11 -8.95 12.05
CA ASP A 64 7.01 -8.29 13.34
C ASP A 64 8.01 -7.13 13.34
N ASN A 65 7.53 -5.90 13.14
CA ASN A 65 7.98 -4.67 13.82
C ASN A 65 7.55 -3.37 13.15
N TRP A 66 6.60 -3.38 12.22
CA TRP A 66 6.01 -2.10 11.82
C TRP A 66 4.53 -2.04 12.20
N ASN A 67 4.17 -0.90 12.78
CA ASN A 67 2.85 -0.57 13.26
C ASN A 67 2.04 0.04 12.12
N LYS A 68 1.31 -0.81 11.38
CA LYS A 68 0.41 -0.38 10.30
C LYS A 68 -0.59 0.69 10.76
N SER A 69 -1.16 0.51 11.95
CA SER A 69 -2.14 1.45 12.50
C SER A 69 -1.54 2.82 12.76
N ALA A 70 -0.29 2.90 13.22
CA ALA A 70 0.41 4.17 13.40
C ALA A 70 0.72 4.85 12.06
N ALA A 71 1.15 4.10 11.05
CA ALA A 71 1.36 4.66 9.71
C ALA A 71 0.05 5.17 9.09
N LEU A 72 -1.04 4.43 9.24
CA LEU A 72 -2.36 4.84 8.80
C LEU A 72 -2.83 6.10 9.53
N ALA A 73 -2.68 6.16 10.86
CA ALA A 73 -3.02 7.34 11.65
C ALA A 73 -2.21 8.56 11.22
N TRP A 74 -0.90 8.38 10.97
CA TRP A 74 -0.03 9.44 10.47
C TRP A 74 -0.49 9.95 9.11
N LEU A 75 -0.82 9.07 8.16
CA LEU A 75 -1.37 9.46 6.87
C LEU A 75 -2.67 10.25 7.05
N MET A 76 -3.64 9.71 7.79
CA MET A 76 -4.94 10.37 8.01
C MET A 76 -4.83 11.74 8.67
N ALA A 77 -3.82 11.97 9.51
CA ALA A 77 -3.56 13.28 10.09
C ALA A 77 -3.10 14.34 9.06
N HIS A 78 -2.61 13.92 7.88
CA HIS A 78 -2.22 14.79 6.77
C HIS A 78 -3.35 14.99 5.74
N GLN A 79 -4.50 14.34 5.93
CA GLN A 79 -5.64 14.54 5.05
C GLN A 79 -6.25 15.92 5.30
N ARG A 80 -6.41 16.70 4.23
CA ARG A 80 -7.04 18.03 4.26
C ARG A 80 -8.57 17.90 4.31
N PRO A 81 -9.30 18.98 4.67
CA PRO A 81 -10.77 18.96 4.70
C PRO A 81 -11.44 18.64 3.37
N ASP A 82 -10.76 18.89 2.24
CA ASP A 82 -11.21 18.54 0.89
C ASP A 82 -10.91 17.08 0.51
N GLY A 83 -10.31 16.31 1.43
CA GLY A 83 -9.95 14.90 1.25
C GLY A 83 -8.58 14.68 0.58
N SER A 84 -7.93 15.73 0.08
CA SER A 84 -6.61 15.64 -0.54
C SER A 84 -5.50 15.45 0.49
N PHE A 85 -4.37 14.90 0.04
CA PHE A 85 -3.12 14.89 0.80
C PHE A 85 -2.19 15.94 0.21
N ASP A 86 -1.75 16.90 1.03
CA ASP A 86 -0.97 18.08 0.65
C ASP A 86 -1.56 18.98 -0.47
N GLY A 87 -2.80 18.73 -0.90
CA GLY A 87 -3.36 19.39 -2.10
C GLY A 87 -2.74 18.92 -3.42
N ASP A 88 -2.01 17.80 -3.41
CA ASP A 88 -1.34 17.24 -4.57
C ASP A 88 -2.02 15.94 -5.04
N VAL A 89 -2.30 15.85 -6.34
CA VAL A 89 -3.01 14.70 -6.92
C VAL A 89 -2.18 13.43 -6.88
N ARG A 90 -0.86 13.53 -7.06
CA ARG A 90 0.05 12.36 -7.02
C ARG A 90 0.12 11.83 -5.61
N GLU A 91 0.39 12.68 -4.61
CA GLU A 91 0.42 12.27 -3.20
C GLU A 91 -0.93 11.66 -2.79
N THR A 92 -2.03 12.29 -3.18
CA THR A 92 -3.38 11.78 -2.91
C THR A 92 -3.57 10.38 -3.51
N ALA A 93 -3.21 10.17 -4.78
CA ALA A 93 -3.34 8.87 -5.44
C ALA A 93 -2.47 7.79 -4.78
N GLU A 94 -1.24 8.12 -4.39
CA GLU A 94 -0.33 7.20 -3.73
C GLU A 94 -0.84 6.77 -2.35
N VAL A 95 -1.34 7.73 -1.55
CA VAL A 95 -1.95 7.43 -0.26
C VAL A 95 -3.21 6.60 -0.41
N VAL A 96 -4.09 6.92 -1.36
CA VAL A 96 -5.30 6.14 -1.64
C VAL A 96 -4.94 4.68 -1.98
N MET A 97 -3.92 4.45 -2.82
CA MET A 97 -3.44 3.09 -3.12
C MET A 97 -2.82 2.38 -1.91
N ALA A 98 -2.25 3.12 -0.96
CA ALA A 98 -1.65 2.53 0.24
C ALA A 98 -2.65 2.13 1.31
N VAL A 99 -3.80 2.80 1.40
CA VAL A 99 -4.84 2.51 2.39
C VAL A 99 -5.98 1.66 1.84
N ALA A 100 -6.07 1.54 0.52
CA ALA A 100 -7.06 0.67 -0.12
C ALA A 100 -6.77 -0.82 0.19
N PRO A 101 -7.80 -1.68 0.20
CA PRO A 101 -7.63 -3.13 0.37
C PRO A 101 -6.77 -3.82 -0.71
N ARG A 102 -6.38 -3.08 -1.76
CA ARG A 102 -5.58 -3.57 -2.88
C ARG A 102 -4.40 -2.63 -3.10
N SER A 103 -3.20 -3.20 -3.13
CA SER A 103 -1.95 -2.47 -3.42
C SER A 103 -1.53 -2.67 -4.89
N LEU A 104 -0.42 -2.05 -5.27
CA LEU A 104 0.19 -2.21 -6.61
C LEU A 104 0.45 -3.67 -7.00
N ALA A 105 0.73 -4.56 -6.06
CA ALA A 105 0.93 -5.97 -6.37
C ALA A 105 -0.37 -6.73 -6.67
N SER A 106 -1.54 -6.15 -6.37
CA SER A 106 -2.85 -6.70 -6.74
C SER A 106 -3.35 -6.20 -8.11
N ILE A 107 -2.56 -5.40 -8.84
CA ILE A 107 -3.00 -4.77 -10.09
C ILE A 107 -3.41 -5.80 -11.15
N ARG A 108 -2.77 -6.97 -11.18
CA ARG A 108 -3.05 -8.05 -12.15
C ARG A 108 -4.39 -8.74 -11.90
N THR A 109 -4.88 -8.73 -10.66
CA THR A 109 -6.15 -9.38 -10.27
C THR A 109 -7.29 -8.37 -10.13
N LEU A 110 -7.12 -7.16 -10.67
CA LEU A 110 -8.17 -6.15 -10.71
C LEU A 110 -9.33 -6.64 -11.57
N GLU A 111 -10.51 -6.69 -10.96
CA GLU A 111 -11.76 -6.95 -11.67
C GLU A 111 -12.33 -5.61 -12.14
N CYS A 112 -11.97 -5.20 -13.35
CA CYS A 112 -12.54 -4.01 -13.96
C CYS A 112 -14.02 -4.26 -14.29
N GLY A 113 -14.92 -3.42 -13.75
CA GLY A 113 -16.37 -3.43 -14.06
C GLY A 113 -17.28 -3.91 -12.92
N ARG A 114 -16.78 -4.65 -11.92
CA ARG A 114 -17.65 -5.25 -10.89
C ARG A 114 -18.02 -4.34 -9.72
N ALA A 115 -17.22 -3.29 -9.48
CA ALA A 115 -17.48 -2.31 -8.42
C ALA A 115 -18.56 -1.26 -8.80
N GLY A 116 -18.80 -1.06 -10.11
CA GLY A 116 -19.83 -0.14 -10.61
C GLY A 116 -21.25 -0.64 -10.35
N ASP A 117 -21.49 -1.93 -10.56
CA ASP A 117 -22.85 -2.51 -10.48
C ASP A 117 -23.44 -2.52 -9.07
N VAL A 118 -22.62 -2.64 -8.03
CA VAL A 118 -23.10 -2.67 -6.63
C VAL A 118 -23.38 -1.27 -6.08
N ILE A 119 -22.68 -0.24 -6.58
CA ILE A 119 -22.88 1.14 -6.15
C ILE A 119 -24.01 1.80 -6.95
N LEU A 120 -24.07 1.57 -8.27
CA LEU A 120 -25.18 2.09 -9.10
C LEU A 120 -26.53 1.44 -8.79
N SER A 121 -26.57 0.19 -8.33
CA SER A 121 -27.83 -0.46 -7.92
C SER A 121 -28.38 0.00 -6.55
N ARG A 122 -27.62 0.83 -5.82
CA ARG A 122 -28.01 1.35 -4.49
C ARG A 122 -28.33 2.85 -4.49
N LEU A 123 -28.21 3.52 -5.62
CA LEU A 123 -28.58 4.93 -5.75
C LEU A 123 -30.08 5.03 -6.08
N PRO A 124 -30.84 5.88 -5.36
CA PRO A 124 -32.23 6.14 -5.74
C PRO A 124 -32.25 6.84 -7.12
N PRO A 125 -33.31 6.59 -7.93
CA PRO A 125 -33.49 7.32 -9.17
C PRO A 125 -33.58 8.82 -8.90
N ILE A 126 -32.92 9.62 -9.74
CA ILE A 126 -33.03 11.07 -9.74
C ILE A 126 -34.29 11.40 -10.55
N ASP A 127 -35.33 11.87 -9.87
CA ASP A 127 -36.49 12.51 -10.49
C ASP A 127 -36.13 13.90 -11.05
#